data_AF-A0A969F1I1-F1
#
_entry.id   AF-A0A969F1I1-F1
#
_cell.length_a   1.000
_cell.length_b   1.000
_cell.length_c   1.000
_cell.angle_alpha   90.00
_cell.angle_beta   90.00
_cell.angle_gamma   90.00
#
_symmetry.space_group_name_H-M   'P 1'
#
loop_
_entity.id
_entity.type
_entity.pdbx_description
1 polymer ?
#
loop_
_entity_poly.entity_id
_entity_poly.type
_entity_poly.pdbx_seq_one_letter_code
_entity_poly.pdbx_strand_id
1 'polypeptide(L)'
;MRGLRVRSLWLGILIMNLVAPAFAGDVEKGKAAYAICAACHGPAGLGIQAMNSPKIAGQEPWYLERQLKAFKSGLRGAAPGDMYGAQMRPMAMQLADDAAVANVVAYIGTFADAKPAATVTGDVNAGKALYATCAACHGQKAEGLAQLNGPRLTGQDDWYLVRQLQNYKKGLRGAAPGDMYGAQMRPMAGMLADDKAINDVVAYIHSLN
;
A
#
# COMPACT_ATOMS: atom_id res chain seq x y z
N MET A 1 0.31 -65.64 48.70
CA MET A 1 -0.66 -64.62 48.23
C MET A 1 0.07 -63.69 47.26
N ARG A 2 -0.10 -63.87 45.95
CA ARG A 2 0.60 -63.09 44.91
C ARG A 2 -0.26 -61.88 44.53
N GLY A 3 0.25 -60.68 44.77
CA GLY A 3 -0.42 -59.41 44.44
C GLY A 3 -0.35 -59.09 42.94
N LEU A 4 -1.51 -58.84 42.35
CA LEU A 4 -1.69 -58.50 40.94
C LEU A 4 -1.36 -57.00 40.74
N ARG A 5 -0.32 -56.68 39.97
CA ARG A 5 0.02 -55.30 39.60
C ARG A 5 -0.74 -54.91 38.32
N VAL A 6 -1.70 -54.00 38.45
CA VAL A 6 -2.41 -53.39 37.32
C VAL A 6 -1.52 -52.31 36.72
N ARG A 7 -1.09 -52.49 35.47
CA ARG A 7 -0.37 -51.47 34.68
C ARG A 7 -1.40 -50.63 33.93
N SER A 8 -1.68 -49.42 34.42
CA SER A 8 -2.49 -48.44 33.68
C SER A 8 -1.66 -47.84 32.54
N LEU A 9 -1.99 -48.21 31.30
CA LEU A 9 -1.49 -47.57 30.09
C LEU A 9 -2.25 -46.26 29.89
N TRP A 10 -1.58 -45.14 30.15
CA TRP A 10 -2.08 -43.80 29.80
C TRP A 10 -1.84 -43.56 28.31
N LEU A 11 -2.89 -43.70 27.51
CA LEU A 11 -2.89 -43.31 26.10
C LEU A 11 -2.95 -41.77 26.04
N GLY A 12 -1.80 -41.12 25.84
CA GLY A 12 -1.73 -39.67 25.67
C GLY A 12 -2.35 -39.25 24.35
N ILE A 13 -3.51 -38.58 24.40
CA ILE A 13 -4.13 -37.93 23.23
C ILE A 13 -3.31 -36.68 22.93
N LEU A 14 -2.50 -36.72 21.87
CA LEU A 14 -1.80 -35.56 21.33
C LEU A 14 -2.82 -34.69 20.57
N ILE A 15 -3.36 -33.66 21.24
CA ILE A 15 -4.23 -32.67 20.60
C ILE A 15 -3.34 -31.77 19.73
N MET A 16 -3.30 -32.07 18.43
CA MET A 16 -2.63 -31.24 17.43
C MET A 16 -3.53 -30.02 17.16
N ASN A 17 -3.23 -28.90 17.84
CA ASN A 17 -3.91 -27.64 17.59
C ASN A 17 -3.61 -27.17 16.17
N LEU A 18 -4.58 -27.33 15.27
CA LEU A 18 -4.62 -26.67 13.97
C LEU A 18 -4.77 -25.16 14.21
N VAL A 19 -3.64 -24.45 14.26
CA VAL A 19 -3.63 -22.99 14.16
C VAL A 19 -3.96 -22.66 12.71
N ALA A 20 -5.23 -22.36 12.44
CA ALA A 20 -5.64 -21.82 11.16
C ALA A 20 -4.86 -20.50 10.91
N PRO A 21 -4.27 -20.31 9.73
CA PRO A 21 -3.58 -19.05 9.42
C PRO A 21 -4.58 -17.90 9.50
N ALA A 22 -4.15 -16.80 10.09
CA ALA A 22 -4.93 -15.57 10.19
C ALA A 22 -5.41 -15.13 8.80
N PHE A 23 -6.74 -15.10 8.65
CA PHE A 23 -7.56 -14.52 7.57
C PHE A 23 -6.81 -14.00 6.33
N ALA A 24 -6.47 -14.89 5.38
CA ALA A 24 -6.31 -14.48 4.00
C ALA A 24 -7.68 -14.07 3.43
N GLY A 25 -7.76 -12.93 2.73
CA GLY A 25 -9.01 -12.45 2.15
C GLY A 25 -9.61 -13.41 1.11
N ASP A 26 -10.93 -13.40 0.97
CA ASP A 26 -11.69 -14.18 0.00
C ASP A 26 -11.71 -13.45 -1.36
N VAL A 27 -11.01 -14.02 -2.34
CA VAL A 27 -10.85 -13.46 -3.69
C VAL A 27 -12.18 -13.33 -4.43
N GLU A 28 -13.09 -14.30 -4.30
CA GLU A 28 -14.39 -14.27 -5.00
C GLU A 28 -15.30 -13.18 -4.43
N LYS A 29 -15.33 -13.02 -3.10
CA LYS A 29 -16.01 -11.88 -2.47
C LYS A 29 -15.34 -10.54 -2.83
N GLY A 30 -14.02 -10.54 -2.93
CA GLY A 30 -13.24 -9.37 -3.31
C GLY A 30 -13.56 -8.87 -4.71
N LYS A 31 -13.75 -9.79 -5.66
CA LYS A 31 -14.14 -9.49 -7.04
C LYS A 31 -15.44 -8.71 -7.13
N ALA A 32 -16.46 -9.11 -6.36
CA ALA A 32 -17.73 -8.40 -6.30
C ALA A 32 -17.56 -6.98 -5.74
N ALA A 33 -16.78 -6.82 -4.66
CA ALA A 33 -16.49 -5.52 -4.05
C ALA A 33 -15.66 -4.60 -4.97
N TYR A 34 -14.79 -5.17 -5.81
CA TYR A 34 -13.92 -4.40 -6.70
C TYR A 34 -14.64 -3.69 -7.85
N ALA A 35 -15.88 -4.09 -8.17
CA ALA A 35 -16.62 -3.54 -9.32
C ALA A 35 -16.68 -2.00 -9.31
N ILE A 36 -16.81 -1.37 -8.14
CA ILE A 36 -16.78 0.09 -8.04
C ILE A 36 -15.38 0.68 -8.20
N CYS A 37 -14.35 -0.03 -7.73
CA CYS A 37 -12.96 0.40 -7.84
C CYS A 37 -12.52 0.45 -9.30
N ALA A 38 -12.99 -0.49 -10.11
CA ALA A 38 -12.64 -0.62 -11.53
C ALA A 38 -13.02 0.61 -12.37
N ALA A 39 -14.04 1.37 -11.97
CA ALA A 39 -14.45 2.60 -12.69
C ALA A 39 -13.34 3.67 -12.73
N CYS A 40 -12.47 3.68 -11.71
CA CYS A 40 -11.41 4.67 -11.56
C CYS A 40 -10.02 4.05 -11.71
N HIS A 41 -9.81 2.83 -11.18
CA HIS A 41 -8.52 2.15 -11.23
C HIS A 41 -8.37 1.22 -12.44
N GLY A 42 -9.41 1.08 -13.27
CA GLY A 42 -9.46 0.16 -14.40
C GLY A 42 -9.73 -1.29 -13.99
N PRO A 43 -10.19 -2.16 -14.91
CA PRO A 43 -10.53 -3.56 -14.59
C PRO A 43 -9.34 -4.40 -14.13
N ALA A 44 -8.12 -4.04 -14.53
CA ALA A 44 -6.87 -4.68 -14.12
C ALA A 44 -6.09 -3.88 -13.07
N GLY A 45 -6.69 -2.84 -12.47
CA GLY A 45 -6.03 -2.02 -11.45
C GLY A 45 -4.81 -1.25 -11.94
N LEU A 46 -4.71 -0.96 -13.24
CA LEU A 46 -3.59 -0.24 -13.85
C LEU A 46 -3.69 1.29 -13.76
N GLY A 47 -4.77 1.81 -13.19
CA GLY A 47 -4.99 3.25 -13.04
C GLY A 47 -5.60 3.90 -14.29
N ILE A 48 -6.19 5.07 -14.09
CA ILE A 48 -6.72 5.94 -15.15
C ILE A 48 -6.28 7.37 -14.81
N GLN A 49 -5.25 7.85 -15.49
CA GLN A 49 -4.64 9.17 -15.21
C GLN A 49 -5.65 10.31 -15.35
N ALA A 50 -6.54 10.25 -16.36
CA ALA A 50 -7.62 11.24 -16.54
C ALA A 50 -8.55 11.35 -15.33
N MET A 51 -8.69 10.26 -14.56
CA MET A 51 -9.46 10.20 -13.31
C MET A 51 -8.60 10.42 -12.07
N ASN A 52 -7.32 10.80 -12.22
CA ASN A 52 -6.38 11.00 -11.11
C ASN A 52 -6.24 9.78 -10.19
N SER A 53 -6.52 8.60 -10.73
CA SER A 53 -6.63 7.34 -10.01
C SER A 53 -5.44 6.45 -10.37
N PRO A 54 -4.54 6.18 -9.41
CA PRO A 54 -3.28 5.51 -9.69
C PRO A 54 -3.44 4.02 -9.90
N LYS A 55 -2.40 3.40 -10.43
CA LYS A 55 -2.20 1.97 -10.43
C LYS A 55 -2.19 1.41 -8.99
N ILE A 56 -2.94 0.34 -8.81
CA ILE A 56 -3.03 -0.44 -7.56
C ILE A 56 -2.55 -1.88 -7.75
N ALA A 57 -2.52 -2.39 -8.98
CA ALA A 57 -1.93 -3.70 -9.29
C ALA A 57 -0.42 -3.70 -8.99
N GLY A 58 0.08 -4.85 -8.51
CA GLY A 58 1.50 -5.02 -8.14
C GLY A 58 1.93 -4.30 -6.85
N GLN A 59 1.01 -3.62 -6.16
CA GLN A 59 1.26 -3.01 -4.87
C GLN A 59 1.07 -4.03 -3.74
N GLU A 60 1.77 -3.83 -2.63
CA GLU A 60 1.79 -4.77 -1.52
C GLU A 60 0.44 -4.82 -0.77
N PRO A 61 -0.10 -6.02 -0.48
CA PRO A 61 -1.40 -6.17 0.20
C PRO A 61 -1.50 -5.40 1.52
N TRP A 62 -0.48 -5.50 2.38
CA TRP A 62 -0.43 -4.80 3.67
C TRP A 62 -0.54 -3.27 3.50
N TYR A 63 0.04 -2.73 2.43
CA TYR A 63 0.00 -1.31 2.16
C TYR A 63 -1.37 -0.89 1.63
N LEU A 64 -1.96 -1.67 0.73
CA LEU A 64 -3.30 -1.42 0.21
C LEU A 64 -4.35 -1.44 1.33
N GLU A 65 -4.31 -2.42 2.22
CA GLU A 65 -5.18 -2.48 3.40
C GLU A 65 -5.03 -1.23 4.26
N ARG A 66 -3.78 -0.86 4.58
CA ARG A 66 -3.48 0.35 5.36
C ARG A 66 -4.03 1.61 4.69
N GLN A 67 -3.89 1.73 3.36
CA GLN A 67 -4.40 2.90 2.64
C GLN A 67 -5.93 2.96 2.64
N LEU A 68 -6.61 1.84 2.40
CA LEU A 68 -8.07 1.78 2.47
C LEU A 68 -8.56 2.18 3.86
N LYS A 69 -7.96 1.64 4.93
CA LYS A 69 -8.26 2.01 6.31
C LYS A 69 -7.99 3.50 6.59
N ALA A 70 -6.89 4.06 6.07
CA ALA A 70 -6.57 5.48 6.22
C ALA A 70 -7.58 6.41 5.51
N PHE A 71 -8.12 6.00 4.36
CA PHE A 71 -9.21 6.74 3.71
C PHE A 71 -10.52 6.63 4.51
N LYS A 72 -10.85 5.44 5.03
CA LYS A 72 -12.04 5.23 5.87
C LYS A 72 -12.01 6.09 7.14
N SER A 73 -10.88 6.14 7.84
CA SER A 73 -10.72 6.94 9.06
C SER A 73 -10.51 8.44 8.80
N GLY A 74 -10.29 8.85 7.55
CA GLY A 74 -9.99 10.23 7.20
C GLY A 74 -8.54 10.66 7.46
N LEU A 75 -7.64 9.77 7.87
CA LEU A 75 -6.20 10.05 7.92
C LEU A 75 -5.65 10.42 6.54
N ARG A 76 -6.33 9.99 5.46
CA ARG A 76 -6.07 10.38 4.07
C ARG A 76 -7.35 10.90 3.42
N GLY A 77 -7.25 11.97 2.63
CA GLY A 77 -8.38 12.54 1.88
C GLY A 77 -9.32 13.45 2.67
N ALA A 78 -9.09 13.67 3.98
CA ALA A 78 -9.92 14.59 4.78
C ALA A 78 -9.34 16.00 4.91
N ALA A 79 -8.07 16.18 4.59
CA ALA A 79 -7.42 17.48 4.66
C ALA A 79 -8.05 18.44 3.63
N PRO A 80 -8.36 19.70 4.02
CA PRO A 80 -8.78 20.72 3.07
C PRO A 80 -7.77 20.85 1.93
N GLY A 81 -8.24 20.72 0.69
CA GLY A 81 -7.40 20.76 -0.52
C GLY A 81 -6.91 19.40 -1.03
N ASP A 82 -7.09 18.29 -0.30
CA ASP A 82 -6.82 16.94 -0.82
C ASP A 82 -7.99 16.43 -1.69
N MET A 83 -8.25 17.12 -2.80
CA MET A 83 -9.41 16.84 -3.69
C MET A 83 -9.44 15.39 -4.17
N TYR A 84 -8.29 14.86 -4.63
CA TYR A 84 -8.21 13.51 -5.16
C TYR A 84 -8.24 12.45 -4.05
N GLY A 85 -7.68 12.74 -2.87
CA GLY A 85 -7.87 11.87 -1.72
C GLY A 85 -9.32 11.85 -1.24
N ALA A 86 -10.00 12.99 -1.26
CA ALA A 86 -11.41 13.12 -0.89
C ALA A 86 -12.33 12.29 -1.78
N GLN A 87 -12.02 12.15 -3.07
CA GLN A 87 -12.73 11.26 -4.00
C GLN A 87 -12.68 9.79 -3.57
N MET A 88 -11.55 9.33 -3.00
CA MET A 88 -11.38 7.92 -2.59
C MET A 88 -12.06 7.57 -1.26
N ARG A 89 -12.32 8.55 -0.40
CA ARG A 89 -12.94 8.32 0.91
C ARG A 89 -14.31 7.63 0.84
N PRO A 90 -15.32 8.16 0.10
CA PRO A 90 -16.62 7.49 0.02
C PRO A 90 -16.50 6.09 -0.58
N MET A 91 -15.58 5.85 -1.50
CA MET A 91 -15.35 4.52 -2.09
C MET A 91 -14.81 3.54 -1.06
N ALA A 92 -13.84 3.97 -0.24
CA ALA A 92 -13.31 3.15 0.85
C ALA A 92 -14.38 2.87 1.92
N MET A 93 -15.30 3.82 2.16
CA MET A 93 -16.41 3.66 3.11
C MET A 93 -17.49 2.67 2.65
N GLN A 94 -17.54 2.29 1.37
CA GLN A 94 -18.45 1.23 0.90
C GLN A 94 -18.02 -0.17 1.34
N LEU A 95 -16.74 -0.36 1.65
CA LEU A 95 -16.26 -1.60 2.24
C LEU A 95 -16.77 -1.65 3.68
N ALA A 96 -17.72 -2.52 3.98
CA ALA A 96 -18.44 -2.49 5.26
C ALA A 96 -17.52 -2.68 6.48
N ASP A 97 -16.58 -3.61 6.41
CA ASP A 97 -15.75 -4.03 7.52
C ASP A 97 -14.31 -4.37 7.07
N ASP A 98 -13.52 -4.88 8.00
CA ASP A 98 -12.14 -5.31 7.73
C ASP A 98 -12.08 -6.55 6.84
N ALA A 99 -13.11 -7.42 6.87
CA ALA A 99 -13.18 -8.56 5.97
C ALA A 99 -13.39 -8.11 4.52
N ALA A 100 -14.26 -7.12 4.27
CA ALA A 100 -14.45 -6.53 2.96
C ALA A 100 -13.17 -5.88 2.43
N VAL A 101 -12.39 -5.22 3.29
CA VAL A 101 -11.07 -4.66 2.95
C VAL A 101 -10.09 -5.78 2.57
N ALA A 102 -9.98 -6.83 3.39
CA ALA A 102 -9.09 -7.95 3.10
C ALA A 102 -9.47 -8.66 1.79
N ASN A 103 -10.77 -8.86 1.54
CA ASN A 103 -11.28 -9.51 0.34
C ASN A 103 -10.92 -8.71 -0.93
N VAL A 104 -11.19 -7.39 -0.96
CA VAL A 104 -10.87 -6.58 -2.15
C VAL A 104 -9.37 -6.50 -2.40
N VAL A 105 -8.55 -6.44 -1.34
CA VAL A 105 -7.09 -6.47 -1.46
C VAL A 105 -6.60 -7.82 -1.98
N ALA A 106 -7.16 -8.93 -1.50
CA ALA A 106 -6.85 -10.27 -2.02
C ALA A 106 -7.16 -10.37 -3.52
N TYR A 107 -8.30 -9.81 -3.97
CA TYR A 107 -8.64 -9.77 -5.39
C TYR A 107 -7.68 -8.89 -6.22
N ILE A 108 -7.34 -7.69 -5.74
CA ILE A 108 -6.33 -6.83 -6.40
C ILE A 108 -4.97 -7.56 -6.52
N GLY A 109 -4.63 -8.38 -5.53
CA GLY A 109 -3.43 -9.21 -5.54
C GLY A 109 -3.36 -10.24 -6.67
N THR A 110 -4.47 -10.54 -7.36
CA THR A 110 -4.49 -11.43 -8.52
C THR A 110 -4.13 -10.74 -9.84
N PHE A 111 -4.06 -9.41 -9.86
CA PHE A 111 -3.78 -8.66 -11.08
C PHE A 111 -2.32 -8.75 -11.48
N ALA A 112 -2.08 -8.85 -12.78
CA ALA A 112 -0.74 -8.77 -13.33
C ALA A 112 -0.16 -7.37 -13.10
N ASP A 113 1.09 -7.32 -12.62
CA ASP A 113 1.85 -6.09 -12.55
C ASP A 113 2.31 -5.66 -13.95
N ALA A 114 2.20 -4.37 -14.25
CA ALA A 114 2.66 -3.78 -15.50
C ALA A 114 3.23 -2.39 -15.24
N LYS A 115 4.40 -2.10 -15.80
CA LYS A 115 5.02 -0.78 -15.66
C LYS A 115 4.18 0.27 -16.41
N PRO A 116 3.72 1.36 -15.76
CA PRO A 116 3.07 2.47 -16.45
C PRO A 116 4.03 3.18 -17.42
N ALA A 117 3.49 3.92 -18.38
CA ALA A 117 4.30 4.80 -19.20
C ALA A 117 4.87 5.97 -18.36
N ALA A 118 6.05 6.46 -18.72
CA ALA A 118 6.60 7.67 -18.13
C ALA A 118 5.78 8.90 -18.57
N THR A 119 5.42 9.75 -17.62
CA THR A 119 4.73 11.03 -17.83
C THR A 119 5.48 12.22 -17.20
N VAL A 120 6.43 11.94 -16.30
CA VAL A 120 7.25 12.93 -15.61
C VAL A 120 8.66 12.93 -16.21
N THR A 121 9.15 14.11 -16.56
CA THR A 121 10.54 14.31 -17.02
C THR A 121 11.40 14.85 -15.87
N GLY A 122 12.59 14.29 -15.69
CA GLY A 122 13.55 14.71 -14.67
C GLY A 122 14.96 14.19 -14.96
N ASP A 123 15.95 14.73 -14.27
CA ASP A 123 17.34 14.26 -14.33
C ASP A 123 17.50 13.01 -13.45
N VAL A 124 17.66 11.86 -14.10
CA VAL A 124 17.79 10.55 -13.44
C VAL A 124 19.05 10.46 -12.57
N ASN A 125 20.14 11.12 -12.94
CA ASN A 125 21.39 11.10 -12.17
C ASN A 125 21.27 11.94 -10.90
N ALA A 126 20.67 13.13 -11.00
CA ALA A 126 20.34 13.93 -9.83
C ALA A 126 19.34 13.19 -8.92
N GLY A 127 18.33 12.57 -9.52
CA GLY A 127 17.32 11.77 -8.82
C GLY A 127 17.91 10.59 -8.05
N LYS A 128 18.89 9.91 -8.63
CA LYS A 128 19.61 8.81 -7.97
C LYS A 128 20.32 9.27 -6.70
N ALA A 129 20.96 10.44 -6.72
CA ALA A 129 21.62 11.00 -5.55
C ALA A 129 20.61 11.33 -4.45
N LEU A 130 19.47 11.94 -4.80
CA LEU A 130 18.39 12.25 -3.86
C LEU A 130 17.74 10.98 -3.27
N TYR A 131 17.58 9.94 -4.07
CA TYR A 131 16.95 8.68 -3.65
C TYR A 131 17.76 7.92 -2.59
N ALA A 132 19.05 8.17 -2.45
CA ALA A 132 19.93 7.42 -1.53
C ALA A 132 19.38 7.38 -0.09
N THR A 133 18.75 8.46 0.39
CA THR A 133 18.10 8.49 1.71
C THR A 133 16.78 7.72 1.73
N CYS A 134 16.00 7.77 0.64
CA CYS A 134 14.73 7.06 0.51
C CYS A 134 14.92 5.54 0.54
N ALA A 135 16.04 5.06 -0.03
CA ALA A 135 16.37 3.64 -0.13
C ALA A 135 16.43 2.92 1.23
N ALA A 136 16.72 3.65 2.31
CA ALA A 136 16.76 3.09 3.66
C ALA A 136 15.42 2.46 4.09
N CYS A 137 14.29 3.01 3.62
CA CYS A 137 12.96 2.47 3.93
C CYS A 137 12.27 1.86 2.71
N HIS A 138 12.55 2.33 1.50
CA HIS A 138 11.89 1.87 0.28
C HIS A 138 12.68 0.82 -0.50
N GLY A 139 13.89 0.45 -0.06
CA GLY A 139 14.75 -0.52 -0.75
C GLY A 139 15.61 0.11 -1.85
N GLN A 140 16.66 -0.58 -2.27
CA GLN A 140 17.64 -0.04 -3.22
C GLN A 140 17.08 0.09 -4.64
N LYS A 141 16.09 -0.72 -4.99
CA LYS A 141 15.35 -0.70 -6.26
C LYS A 141 13.94 -0.11 -6.10
N ALA A 142 13.66 0.54 -4.98
CA ALA A 142 12.35 1.04 -4.61
C ALA A 142 11.26 -0.06 -4.55
N GLU A 143 11.69 -1.29 -4.23
CA GLU A 143 10.89 -2.50 -4.13
C GLU A 143 10.01 -2.57 -2.87
N GLY A 144 10.25 -1.70 -1.89
CA GLY A 144 9.58 -1.68 -0.60
C GLY A 144 10.28 -2.53 0.46
N LEU A 145 10.16 -2.12 1.73
CA LEU A 145 10.61 -2.86 2.90
C LEU A 145 9.47 -2.82 3.94
N ALA A 146 8.60 -3.83 3.92
CA ALA A 146 7.42 -3.90 4.78
C ALA A 146 7.75 -3.75 6.27
N GLN A 147 8.86 -4.32 6.73
CA GLN A 147 9.36 -4.24 8.11
C GLN A 147 9.72 -2.82 8.54
N LEU A 148 9.98 -1.92 7.58
CA LEU A 148 10.23 -0.50 7.81
C LEU A 148 9.04 0.38 7.45
N ASN A 149 7.87 -0.22 7.16
CA ASN A 149 6.65 0.47 6.74
C ASN A 149 6.78 1.26 5.43
N GLY A 150 7.86 1.03 4.67
CA GLY A 150 8.14 1.67 3.40
C GLY A 150 7.56 0.87 2.24
N PRO A 151 6.47 1.32 1.60
CA PRO A 151 5.85 0.58 0.50
C PRO A 151 6.73 0.59 -0.75
N ARG A 152 6.47 -0.37 -1.64
CA ARG A 152 6.99 -0.39 -3.00
C ARG A 152 6.62 0.91 -3.74
N LEU A 153 7.63 1.55 -4.34
CA LEU A 153 7.47 2.74 -5.20
C LEU A 153 7.70 2.40 -6.68
N THR A 154 8.55 1.42 -6.98
CA THR A 154 8.85 1.03 -8.36
C THR A 154 7.64 0.38 -9.04
N GLY A 155 7.40 0.72 -10.31
CA GLY A 155 6.22 0.27 -11.06
C GLY A 155 4.92 1.00 -10.69
N GLN A 156 4.99 2.09 -9.94
CA GLN A 156 3.88 3.01 -9.70
C GLN A 156 3.85 4.13 -10.75
N ASP A 157 2.68 4.73 -10.96
CA ASP A 157 2.51 5.94 -11.76
C ASP A 157 3.40 7.08 -11.25
N ASP A 158 4.24 7.63 -12.13
CA ASP A 158 5.18 8.69 -11.78
C ASP A 158 4.46 10.00 -11.41
N TRP A 159 3.43 10.40 -12.16
CA TRP A 159 2.57 11.54 -11.82
C TRP A 159 1.92 11.38 -10.43
N TYR A 160 1.58 10.15 -10.04
CA TYR A 160 1.03 9.88 -8.72
C TYR A 160 2.08 10.03 -7.63
N LEU A 161 3.30 9.53 -7.84
CA LEU A 161 4.41 9.69 -6.91
C LEU A 161 4.74 11.17 -6.68
N VAL A 162 4.81 11.97 -7.75
CA VAL A 162 4.97 13.44 -7.66
C VAL A 162 3.89 14.03 -6.76
N ARG A 163 2.62 13.72 -7.03
CA ARG A 163 1.49 14.20 -6.23
C ARG A 163 1.61 13.79 -4.76
N GLN A 164 2.02 12.55 -4.48
CA GLN A 164 2.12 12.08 -3.09
C GLN A 164 3.24 12.79 -2.32
N LEU A 165 4.40 13.01 -2.95
CA LEU A 165 5.49 13.78 -2.35
C LEU A 165 5.05 15.23 -2.07
N GLN A 166 4.35 15.86 -3.02
CA GLN A 166 3.78 17.19 -2.81
C GLN A 166 2.73 17.20 -1.70
N ASN A 167 1.87 16.19 -1.60
CA ASN A 167 0.86 16.09 -0.53
C ASN A 167 1.51 15.95 0.85
N TYR A 168 2.59 15.17 0.98
CA TYR A 168 3.35 15.09 2.24
C TYR A 168 4.01 16.43 2.59
N LYS A 169 4.65 17.07 1.60
CA LYS A 169 5.32 18.37 1.78
C LYS A 169 4.33 19.47 2.20
N LYS A 170 3.11 19.46 1.64
CA LYS A 170 2.02 20.39 1.99
C LYS A 170 1.22 19.99 3.24
N GLY A 171 1.50 18.84 3.84
CA GLY A 171 0.73 18.33 4.98
C GLY A 171 -0.69 17.85 4.64
N LEU A 172 -1.04 17.73 3.36
CA LEU A 172 -2.30 17.13 2.92
C LEU A 172 -2.35 15.62 3.23
N ARG A 173 -1.18 15.01 3.42
CA ARG A 173 -0.99 13.63 3.87
C ARG A 173 0.04 13.60 4.99
N GLY A 174 -0.16 12.80 6.05
CA GLY A 174 0.80 12.68 7.15
C GLY A 174 0.73 13.74 8.25
N ALA A 175 -0.14 14.76 8.14
CA ALA A 175 -0.25 15.80 9.16
C ALA A 175 -1.44 15.59 10.12
N ALA A 176 -2.37 14.68 9.79
CA ALA A 176 -3.51 14.37 10.63
C ALA A 176 -3.04 13.77 11.97
N PRO A 177 -3.64 14.18 13.11
CA PRO A 177 -3.37 13.54 14.40
C PRO A 177 -3.57 12.03 14.32
N GLY A 178 -2.57 11.26 14.74
CA GLY A 178 -2.60 9.79 14.68
C GLY A 178 -2.10 9.16 13.37
N ASP A 179 -1.78 9.95 12.32
CA ASP A 179 -1.16 9.43 11.09
C ASP A 179 0.35 9.18 11.28
N MET A 180 0.70 8.20 12.12
CA MET A 180 2.09 7.89 12.47
C MET A 180 2.94 7.54 11.24
N TYR A 181 2.39 6.75 10.32
CA TYR A 181 3.09 6.32 9.11
C TYR A 181 3.24 7.45 8.09
N GLY A 182 2.20 8.28 7.90
CA GLY A 182 2.30 9.43 7.03
C GLY A 182 3.23 10.50 7.59
N ALA A 183 3.25 10.68 8.92
CA ALA A 183 4.14 11.64 9.59
C ALA A 183 5.62 11.33 9.36
N GLN A 184 5.99 10.05 9.21
CA GLN A 184 7.36 9.64 8.87
C GLN A 184 7.81 10.16 7.49
N MET A 185 6.90 10.21 6.51
CA MET A 185 7.22 10.63 5.14
C MET A 185 7.29 12.15 4.95
N ARG A 186 6.68 12.94 5.84
CA ARG A 186 6.70 14.40 5.75
C ARG A 186 8.10 15.02 5.77
N PRO A 187 8.98 14.73 6.75
CA PRO A 187 10.34 15.28 6.74
C PRO A 187 11.13 14.79 5.53
N MET A 188 10.93 13.55 5.08
CA MET A 188 11.60 13.00 3.89
C MET A 188 11.19 13.75 2.61
N ALA A 189 9.89 14.01 2.43
CA ALA A 189 9.40 14.85 1.33
C ALA A 189 9.89 16.31 1.46
N GLY A 190 10.09 16.80 2.69
CA GLY A 190 10.65 18.12 2.97
C GLY A 190 12.13 18.29 2.59
N MET A 191 12.91 17.20 2.47
CA MET A 191 14.30 17.25 2.01
C MET A 191 14.42 17.58 0.52
N LEU A 192 13.36 17.30 -0.27
CA LEU A 192 13.33 17.65 -1.69
C LEU A 192 13.06 19.15 -1.81
N ALA A 193 14.07 19.90 -2.25
CA ALA A 193 14.07 21.37 -2.21
C ALA A 193 12.87 21.98 -2.97
N ASP A 194 12.62 21.52 -4.18
CA ASP A 194 11.65 22.07 -5.11
C ASP A 194 10.98 20.98 -5.97
N ASP A 195 10.12 21.40 -6.90
CA ASP A 195 9.45 20.49 -7.83
C ASP A 195 10.43 19.80 -8.79
N LYS A 196 11.59 20.43 -9.09
CA LYS A 196 12.63 19.77 -9.90
C LYS A 196 13.21 18.58 -9.16
N ALA A 197 13.57 18.72 -7.88
CA ALA A 197 14.06 17.62 -7.05
C ALA A 197 13.04 16.47 -6.92
N ILE A 198 11.74 16.81 -6.83
CA ILE A 198 10.66 15.81 -6.84
C ILE A 198 10.61 15.08 -8.18
N ASN A 199 10.65 15.80 -9.30
CA ASN A 199 10.62 15.19 -10.63
C ASN A 199 11.86 14.34 -10.91
N ASP A 200 13.05 14.80 -10.50
CA ASP A 200 14.31 14.07 -10.65
C ASP A 200 14.25 12.73 -9.89
N VAL A 201 13.88 12.73 -8.60
CA VAL A 201 13.81 11.50 -7.79
C VAL A 201 12.74 10.54 -8.31
N VAL A 202 11.61 11.05 -8.78
CA VAL A 202 10.55 10.22 -9.37
C VAL A 202 10.97 9.64 -10.72
N ALA A 203 11.63 10.42 -11.58
CA ALA A 203 12.19 9.93 -12.84
C ALA A 203 13.20 8.81 -12.59
N TYR A 204 14.04 8.95 -11.55
CA TYR A 204 14.92 7.87 -11.12
C TYR A 204 14.15 6.63 -10.63
N ILE A 205 13.17 6.78 -9.74
CA ILE A 205 12.34 5.64 -9.28
C ILE A 205 11.68 4.92 -10.47
N HIS A 206 11.17 5.66 -11.45
CA HIS A 206 10.56 5.11 -12.65
C HIS A 206 11.56 4.36 -13.55
N SER A 207 12.86 4.69 -13.47
CA SER A 207 13.91 3.99 -14.23
C SER A 207 14.34 2.64 -13.64
N LEU A 208 13.95 2.32 -12.40
CA LEU A 208 14.38 1.12 -11.67
C LEU A 208 13.65 -0.17 -12.04
N ASN A 209 12.65 -0.10 -12.93
CA ASN A 209 11.84 -1.22 -13.40
C ASN A 209 11.51 -1.04 -14.87
#